data_AF-A0A813KCU3-F1
#
_entry.id   AF-A0A813KCU3-F1
#
_cell.length_a   1.000
_cell.length_b   1.000
_cell.length_c   1.000
_cell.angle_alpha   90.00
_cell.angle_beta   90.00
_cell.angle_gamma   90.00
#
_symmetry.space_group_name_H-M   'P 1'
#
loop_
_entity.id
_entity.type
_entity.pdbx_description
1 polymer ?
#
loop_
_entity_poly.entity_id
_entity_poly.type
_entity_poly.pdbx_seq_one_letter_code
_entity_poly.pdbx_strand_id
1 'polypeptide(L)'
;MAHSEERHYMMVNTSEEDEEDEDGDAEHEVDGDFWTQTMRSVTSQFQKPMTLLPEVSGMASELVALTEGGDRIEEEGSPADVFFRVDMYDSVLVAAFGGVTMNLDGNDQLHVYPGLLFIFCIPLVAIQFWLTFAVGFGMHPVWKKQDADEQEQMVISMKLLPHAVVQLTFFDNLLMTLRCLCRDEPTTWTDIKRVDPDDPKIQHSLFYWLHWSGFIAPAPICALMMKIWIQYWVSVQSCSIILASDGIKEAIFDSLAIGFIIELDVAMWQVVATVMHLDSFENFSFELWPL
;
A
#
# COMPACT_ATOMS: atom_id res chain seq x y z
N MET A 1 -59.72 35.12 -32.59
CA MET A 1 -58.49 35.89 -32.35
C MET A 1 -57.48 34.92 -31.76
N ALA A 2 -56.82 34.05 -32.54
CA ALA A 2 -55.93 34.27 -33.68
C ALA A 2 -54.68 35.07 -33.31
N HIS A 3 -53.61 34.35 -32.93
CA HIS A 3 -52.25 34.71 -33.33
C HIS A 3 -51.39 33.44 -33.42
N SER A 4 -51.04 33.13 -34.66
CA SER A 4 -50.09 32.12 -35.11
C SER A 4 -48.70 32.75 -35.05
N GLU A 5 -47.77 32.16 -34.30
CA GLU A 5 -46.35 32.49 -34.40
C GLU A 5 -45.65 31.41 -35.24
N GLU A 6 -45.43 31.75 -36.50
CA GLU A 6 -44.51 31.06 -37.40
C GLU A 6 -43.07 31.30 -36.92
N ARG A 7 -42.36 30.25 -36.51
CA ARG A 7 -40.90 30.31 -36.41
C ARG A 7 -40.28 29.74 -37.68
N HIS A 8 -39.67 30.65 -38.41
CA HIS A 8 -38.80 30.43 -39.56
C HIS A 8 -37.75 29.35 -39.29
N TYR A 9 -37.75 28.31 -40.13
CA TYR A 9 -36.62 27.43 -40.34
C TYR A 9 -35.61 28.16 -41.24
N MET A 10 -34.46 28.55 -40.70
CA MET A 10 -33.29 28.83 -41.54
C MET A 10 -32.64 27.50 -41.90
N MET A 11 -32.80 27.09 -43.16
CA MET A 11 -31.91 26.12 -43.78
C MET A 11 -30.57 26.82 -44.03
N VAL A 12 -29.57 26.47 -43.23
CA VAL A 12 -28.18 26.78 -43.54
C VAL A 12 -27.67 25.64 -44.42
N ASN A 13 -27.55 25.93 -45.72
CA ASN A 13 -26.73 25.17 -46.65
C ASN A 13 -25.28 25.28 -46.19
N THR A 14 -24.73 24.21 -45.62
CA THR A 14 -23.28 24.00 -45.57
C THR A 14 -22.90 23.18 -46.79
N SER A 15 -22.25 23.88 -47.72
CA SER A 15 -21.58 23.34 -48.89
C SER A 15 -20.62 22.22 -48.49
N GLU A 16 -20.72 21.12 -49.25
CA GLU A 16 -19.68 20.12 -49.44
C GLU A 16 -18.38 20.84 -49.86
N GLU A 17 -17.38 20.82 -49.01
CA GLU A 17 -15.98 21.03 -49.40
C GLU A 17 -15.29 19.68 -49.19
N ASP A 18 -15.09 18.99 -50.32
CA ASP A 18 -14.20 17.86 -50.47
C ASP A 18 -12.75 18.37 -50.35
N GLU A 19 -12.12 18.16 -49.19
CA GLU A 19 -10.67 18.24 -49.04
C GLU A 19 -10.13 16.82 -48.84
N GLU A 20 -9.62 16.25 -49.94
CA GLU A 20 -8.74 15.08 -49.94
C GLU A 20 -7.37 15.50 -49.39
N ASP A 21 -7.13 15.28 -48.10
CA ASP A 21 -5.78 15.33 -47.53
C ASP A 21 -5.22 13.90 -47.43
N GLU A 22 -4.37 13.56 -48.41
CA GLU A 22 -3.39 12.48 -48.34
C GLU A 22 -2.36 12.79 -47.24
N ASP A 23 -2.70 12.53 -45.98
CA ASP A 23 -1.71 12.44 -44.93
C ASP A 23 -1.16 11.01 -44.87
N GLY A 24 0.02 10.86 -45.48
CA GLY A 24 0.80 9.64 -45.44
C GLY A 24 1.03 9.20 -44.00
N ASP A 25 0.51 8.01 -43.68
CA ASP A 25 0.77 7.27 -42.46
C ASP A 25 2.29 7.03 -42.33
N ALA A 26 2.98 7.98 -41.72
CA ALA A 26 4.23 7.73 -41.05
C ALA A 26 3.89 6.86 -39.83
N GLU A 27 3.72 5.55 -40.08
CA GLU A 27 3.74 4.51 -39.06
C GLU A 27 5.05 4.71 -38.29
N HIS A 28 4.94 5.43 -37.18
CA HIS A 28 6.01 5.58 -36.23
C HIS A 28 6.18 4.19 -35.63
N GLU A 29 7.11 3.44 -36.20
CA GLU A 29 7.55 2.12 -35.72
C GLU A 29 7.98 2.31 -34.27
N VAL A 30 7.03 2.08 -33.35
CA VAL A 30 7.26 2.17 -31.91
C VAL A 30 8.17 1.01 -31.59
N ASP A 31 9.46 1.33 -31.48
CA ASP A 31 10.59 0.45 -31.25
C ASP A 31 10.22 -0.61 -30.19
N GLY A 32 9.98 -1.85 -30.66
CA GLY A 32 9.56 -2.97 -29.81
C GLY A 32 10.55 -3.29 -28.69
N ASP A 33 11.79 -2.82 -28.84
CA ASP A 33 12.85 -2.94 -27.84
C ASP A 33 12.57 -2.12 -26.57
N PHE A 34 11.87 -0.99 -26.66
CA PHE A 34 11.55 -0.17 -25.49
C PHE A 34 10.68 -0.92 -24.47
N TRP A 35 9.67 -1.64 -24.96
CA TRP A 35 8.77 -2.43 -24.10
C TRP A 35 9.47 -3.66 -23.52
N THR A 36 10.32 -4.29 -24.30
CA THR A 36 11.10 -5.45 -23.86
C THR A 36 12.09 -5.04 -22.75
N GLN A 37 12.68 -3.85 -22.86
CA GLN A 37 13.60 -3.31 -21.87
C GLN A 37 12.88 -2.86 -20.58
N THR A 38 11.72 -2.23 -20.71
CA THR A 38 10.89 -1.81 -19.57
C THR A 38 10.37 -3.03 -18.79
N MET A 39 9.85 -4.04 -19.50
CA MET A 39 9.38 -5.28 -18.86
C MET A 39 10.51 -6.05 -18.16
N ARG A 40 11.73 -6.08 -18.72
CA ARG A 40 12.91 -6.64 -18.03
C ARG A 40 13.29 -5.85 -16.78
N SER A 41 13.21 -4.52 -16.83
CA SER A 41 13.51 -3.68 -15.66
C SER A 41 12.53 -3.97 -14.52
N VAL A 42 11.23 -4.02 -14.83
CA VAL A 42 10.18 -4.33 -13.85
C VAL A 42 10.32 -5.76 -13.31
N THR A 43 10.47 -6.77 -14.18
CA THR A 43 10.70 -8.16 -13.71
C THR A 43 11.99 -8.30 -12.91
N SER A 44 13.07 -7.56 -13.22
CA SER A 44 14.29 -7.59 -12.41
C SER A 44 14.11 -7.06 -10.99
N GLN A 45 13.18 -6.13 -10.77
CA GLN A 45 12.84 -5.65 -9.42
C GLN A 45 12.02 -6.69 -8.64
N PHE A 46 11.15 -7.45 -9.33
CA PHE A 46 10.38 -8.55 -8.72
C PHE A 46 11.15 -9.86 -8.61
N GLN A 47 12.29 -9.98 -9.31
CA GLN A 47 13.16 -11.15 -9.29
C GLN A 47 14.36 -10.95 -8.34
N LYS A 48 14.19 -10.13 -7.29
CA LYS A 48 14.94 -10.38 -6.06
C LYS A 48 14.46 -11.75 -5.57
N PRO A 49 15.31 -12.79 -5.58
CA PRO A 49 14.90 -14.08 -5.05
C PRO A 49 14.46 -13.84 -3.62
N MET A 50 13.24 -14.26 -3.31
CA MET A 50 12.83 -14.57 -1.94
C MET A 50 13.79 -15.67 -1.49
N THR A 51 14.96 -15.25 -1.00
CA THR A 51 15.97 -16.13 -0.45
C THR A 51 15.33 -16.77 0.76
N LEU A 52 14.83 -17.99 0.55
CA LEU A 52 14.56 -18.93 1.62
C LEU A 52 15.80 -18.90 2.52
N LEU A 53 15.56 -18.46 3.75
CA LEU A 53 16.58 -18.21 4.77
C LEU A 53 17.54 -19.40 4.85
N PRO A 54 18.87 -19.18 4.75
CA PRO A 54 19.86 -20.24 4.96
C PRO A 54 19.94 -20.74 6.42
N GLU A 55 19.11 -20.22 7.32
CA GLU A 55 19.16 -20.51 8.77
C GLU A 55 18.78 -21.93 9.18
N VAL A 56 18.10 -22.71 8.32
CA VAL A 56 17.71 -24.08 8.68
C VAL A 56 18.91 -25.06 8.69
N SER A 57 20.02 -24.72 8.02
CA SER A 57 21.22 -25.58 8.03
C SER A 57 22.16 -25.30 9.21
N GLY A 58 22.03 -24.16 9.89
CA GLY A 58 22.87 -23.79 11.05
C GLY A 58 22.39 -24.40 12.36
N MET A 59 21.07 -24.49 12.54
CA MET A 59 20.45 -24.97 13.79
C MET A 59 20.80 -26.43 14.13
N ALA A 60 21.16 -27.26 13.13
CA ALA A 60 21.54 -28.65 13.38
C ALA A 60 22.95 -28.81 13.99
N SER A 61 23.86 -27.85 13.82
CA SER A 61 25.18 -27.88 14.47
C SER A 61 25.17 -27.29 15.87
N GLU A 62 24.29 -26.33 16.14
CA GLU A 62 24.20 -25.67 17.45
C GLU A 62 23.47 -26.55 18.49
N LEU A 63 22.52 -27.40 18.03
CA LEU A 63 21.83 -28.36 18.90
C LEU A 63 22.76 -29.46 19.47
N VAL A 64 23.92 -29.71 18.85
CA VAL A 64 24.89 -30.72 19.33
C VAL A 64 25.85 -30.14 20.38
N ALA A 65 26.02 -28.81 20.43
CA ALA A 65 26.91 -28.14 21.39
C ALA A 65 26.25 -27.89 22.76
N LEU A 66 24.91 -27.94 22.86
CA LEU A 66 24.16 -27.62 24.08
C LEU A 66 23.97 -28.80 25.06
N THR A 67 24.45 -30.00 24.73
CA THR A 67 24.22 -31.19 25.57
C THR A 67 25.14 -31.38 26.78
N GLU A 68 26.12 -30.50 27.04
CA GLU A 68 27.10 -30.71 28.14
C GLU A 68 27.23 -29.58 29.18
N GLY A 69 26.45 -28.49 29.10
CA GLY A 69 26.51 -27.39 30.05
C GLY A 69 25.17 -27.14 30.74
N GLY A 70 25.01 -27.62 31.97
CA GLY A 70 23.85 -27.31 32.81
C GLY A 70 23.87 -25.86 33.32
N ASP A 71 23.54 -24.91 32.46
CA ASP A 71 23.16 -23.56 32.84
C ASP A 71 21.64 -23.39 32.77
N ARG A 72 21.13 -22.49 33.61
CA ARG A 72 19.70 -22.17 33.70
C ARG A 72 19.16 -21.87 32.30
N ILE A 73 18.18 -22.67 31.86
CA ILE A 73 17.37 -22.38 30.68
C ILE A 73 16.55 -21.14 31.05
N GLU A 74 17.06 -19.96 30.70
CA GLU A 74 16.21 -18.80 30.50
C GLU A 74 15.23 -19.25 29.42
N GLU A 75 13.93 -19.30 29.75
CA GLU A 75 12.90 -19.59 28.76
C GLU A 75 12.96 -18.46 27.72
N GLU A 76 13.72 -18.68 26.65
CA GLU A 76 13.71 -17.83 25.46
C GLU A 76 12.27 -17.78 24.97
N GLY A 77 11.62 -16.63 25.20
CA GLY A 77 10.28 -16.37 24.74
C GLY A 77 10.21 -16.66 23.25
N SER A 78 9.23 -17.48 22.84
CA SER A 78 9.06 -17.84 21.44
C SER A 78 8.77 -16.57 20.63
N PRO A 79 9.64 -16.18 19.67
CA PRO A 79 9.40 -14.99 18.88
C PRO A 79 8.12 -15.18 18.06
N ALA A 80 7.20 -14.22 18.16
CA ALA A 80 6.02 -14.23 17.30
C ALA A 80 6.47 -13.85 15.89
N ASP A 81 6.59 -14.84 15.01
CA ASP A 81 6.98 -14.64 13.61
C ASP A 81 5.91 -13.82 12.87
N VAL A 82 6.07 -12.49 12.90
CA VAL A 82 5.25 -11.51 12.18
C VAL A 82 6.22 -10.63 11.41
N PHE A 83 6.39 -10.94 10.13
CA PHE A 83 7.12 -10.06 9.24
C PHE A 83 6.32 -8.78 9.08
N PHE A 84 6.97 -7.64 9.31
CA PHE A 84 6.41 -6.33 9.06
C PHE A 84 6.92 -5.77 7.74
N ARG A 85 5.99 -5.22 6.96
CA ARG A 85 6.35 -4.36 5.85
C ARG A 85 6.38 -2.95 6.42
N VAL A 86 7.49 -2.26 6.22
CA VAL A 86 7.68 -0.94 6.80
C VAL A 86 6.87 0.08 6.01
N ASP A 87 5.67 0.38 6.51
CA ASP A 87 4.78 1.40 5.98
C ASP A 87 4.14 2.25 7.08
N MET A 88 3.51 3.35 6.64
CA MET A 88 2.99 4.38 7.55
C MET A 88 1.91 3.85 8.48
N TYR A 89 1.05 2.94 8.02
CA TYR A 89 -0.05 2.41 8.83
C TYR A 89 0.46 1.38 9.85
N ASP A 90 1.35 0.48 9.42
CA ASP A 90 1.95 -0.54 10.29
C ASP A 90 2.84 0.12 11.35
N SER A 91 3.45 1.28 11.04
CA SER A 91 4.22 2.05 12.03
C SER A 91 3.39 2.49 13.24
N VAL A 92 2.08 2.73 13.08
CA VAL A 92 1.19 3.07 14.20
C VAL A 92 1.01 1.87 15.13
N LEU A 93 0.87 0.67 14.54
CA LEU A 93 0.80 -0.59 15.29
C LEU A 93 2.11 -0.84 16.02
N VAL A 94 3.24 -0.79 15.32
CA VAL A 94 4.57 -1.04 15.91
C VAL A 94 4.89 0.00 16.99
N ALA A 95 4.53 1.27 16.81
CA ALA A 95 4.70 2.31 17.83
C ALA A 95 3.83 2.07 19.07
N ALA A 96 2.64 1.50 18.92
CA ALA A 96 1.79 1.14 20.06
C ALA A 96 2.43 0.08 20.97
N PHE A 97 3.35 -0.72 20.43
CA PHE A 97 4.14 -1.71 21.14
C PHE A 97 5.58 -1.23 21.44
N GLY A 98 5.88 0.06 21.22
CA GLY A 98 7.18 0.64 21.53
C GLY A 98 8.30 0.32 20.54
N GLY A 99 8.00 -0.33 19.41
CA GLY A 99 9.00 -0.70 18.40
C GLY A 99 9.52 0.46 17.55
N VAL A 100 8.90 1.65 17.64
CA VAL A 100 9.35 2.86 16.96
C VAL A 100 10.06 3.77 17.95
N THR A 101 11.36 3.94 17.76
CA THR A 101 12.22 4.83 18.54
C THR A 101 12.70 6.01 17.70
N MET A 102 12.87 7.15 18.37
CA MET A 102 13.52 8.34 17.86
C MET A 102 14.88 8.45 18.51
N ASN A 103 15.92 8.63 17.70
CA ASN A 103 17.28 8.78 18.18
C ASN A 103 17.51 10.24 18.58
N LEU A 104 17.64 10.50 19.88
CA LEU A 104 18.06 11.81 20.39
C LEU A 104 19.58 11.82 20.46
N ASP A 105 20.21 12.96 20.14
CA ASP A 105 21.67 13.11 20.17
C ASP A 105 22.25 12.58 21.50
N GLY A 106 23.00 11.48 21.40
CA GLY A 106 23.72 10.84 22.50
C GLY A 106 22.94 9.73 23.21
N ASN A 107 23.01 8.49 22.70
CA ASN A 107 22.55 7.22 23.30
C ASN A 107 21.12 7.15 23.90
N ASP A 108 20.38 8.25 23.94
CA ASP A 108 19.02 8.33 24.46
C ASP A 108 18.05 8.02 23.31
N GLN A 109 17.31 6.93 23.45
CA GLN A 109 16.22 6.57 22.56
C GLN A 109 14.90 7.00 23.19
N LEU A 110 14.05 7.67 22.41
CA LEU A 110 12.71 8.08 22.83
C LEU A 110 11.65 7.30 22.05
N HIS A 111 10.76 6.61 22.76
CA HIS A 111 9.64 5.92 22.11
C HIS A 111 8.64 6.92 21.52
N VAL A 112 8.25 6.68 20.28
CA VAL A 112 7.35 7.56 19.53
C VAL A 112 5.90 7.23 19.88
N TYR A 113 5.10 8.27 20.12
CA TYR A 113 3.69 8.08 20.44
C TYR A 113 2.88 7.62 19.21
N PRO A 114 2.12 6.52 19.26
CA PRO A 114 1.37 6.00 18.11
C PRO A 114 0.33 6.99 17.59
N GLY A 115 -0.29 7.79 18.45
CA GLY A 115 -1.26 8.79 18.01
C GLY A 115 -0.66 9.91 17.17
N LEU A 116 0.65 10.20 17.31
CA LEU A 116 1.33 11.15 16.44
C LEU A 116 1.50 10.59 15.04
N LEU A 117 1.90 9.32 14.92
CA LEU A 117 1.97 8.62 13.64
C LEU A 117 0.58 8.49 12.99
N PHE A 118 -0.46 8.21 13.79
CA PHE A 118 -1.84 8.16 13.29
C PHE A 118 -2.30 9.49 12.66
N ILE A 119 -1.88 10.64 13.19
CA ILE A 119 -2.19 11.95 12.58
C ILE A 119 -1.64 12.06 11.15
N PHE A 120 -0.47 11.47 10.86
CA PHE A 120 0.09 11.43 9.51
C PHE A 120 -0.63 10.45 8.57
N CYS A 121 -1.33 9.44 9.09
CA CYS A 121 -2.18 8.57 8.28
C CYS A 121 -3.40 9.29 7.69
N ILE A 122 -3.95 10.30 8.38
CA ILE A 122 -5.14 11.04 7.91
C ILE A 122 -4.91 11.74 6.55
N PRO A 123 -3.89 12.59 6.36
CA PRO A 123 -3.62 13.19 5.06
C PRO A 123 -3.24 12.16 4.01
N LEU A 124 -2.57 11.07 4.39
CA LEU A 124 -2.24 9.98 3.48
C LEU A 124 -3.52 9.34 2.90
N VAL A 125 -4.49 8.97 3.75
CA VAL A 125 -5.79 8.45 3.31
C VAL A 125 -6.50 9.44 2.39
N ALA A 126 -6.49 10.73 2.73
CA ALA A 126 -7.11 11.76 1.91
C ALA A 126 -6.46 11.89 0.53
N ILE A 127 -5.12 11.84 0.45
CA ILE A 127 -4.37 11.89 -0.80
C ILE A 127 -4.62 10.63 -1.62
N GLN A 128 -4.56 9.43 -1.02
CA GLN A 128 -4.82 8.18 -1.72
C GLN A 128 -6.24 8.19 -2.30
N PHE A 129 -7.24 8.54 -1.49
CA PHE A 129 -8.62 8.67 -1.93
C PHE A 129 -8.77 9.68 -3.08
N TRP A 130 -8.15 10.85 -2.97
CA TRP A 130 -8.18 11.87 -4.00
C TRP A 130 -7.51 11.42 -5.30
N LEU A 131 -6.35 10.77 -5.24
CA LEU A 131 -5.65 10.26 -6.41
C LEU A 131 -6.46 9.18 -7.11
N THR A 132 -7.05 8.24 -6.37
CA THR A 132 -7.94 7.22 -6.94
C THR A 132 -9.14 7.86 -7.60
N PHE A 133 -9.73 8.87 -6.98
CA PHE A 133 -10.82 9.64 -7.56
C PHE A 133 -10.38 10.36 -8.85
N ALA A 134 -9.21 11.01 -8.86
CA ALA A 134 -8.69 11.70 -10.03
C ALA A 134 -8.44 10.75 -11.20
N VAL A 135 -7.89 9.56 -10.94
CA VAL A 135 -7.73 8.51 -11.97
C VAL A 135 -9.09 8.05 -12.49
N GLY A 136 -10.07 7.83 -11.60
CA GLY A 136 -11.41 7.40 -11.99
C GLY A 136 -12.18 8.45 -12.82
N PHE A 137 -12.10 9.74 -12.46
CA PHE A 137 -12.79 10.82 -13.18
C PHE A 137 -12.10 11.24 -14.47
N GLY A 138 -10.79 10.97 -14.61
CA GLY A 138 -10.07 11.16 -15.85
C GLY A 138 -10.59 10.30 -17.01
N MET A 139 -11.37 9.26 -16.69
CA MET A 139 -11.94 8.36 -17.68
C MET A 139 -13.24 8.93 -18.26
N HIS A 140 -13.23 9.18 -19.57
CA HIS A 140 -14.47 9.46 -20.29
C HIS A 140 -15.33 8.18 -20.26
N PRO A 141 -16.64 8.24 -19.92
CA PRO A 141 -17.49 7.06 -19.89
C PRO A 141 -17.78 6.58 -21.32
N VAL A 142 -16.83 5.84 -21.89
CA VAL A 142 -16.96 5.24 -23.22
C VAL A 142 -17.47 3.81 -23.05
N TRP A 143 -18.75 3.67 -22.70
CA TRP A 143 -19.46 2.41 -22.95
C TRP A 143 -19.75 2.34 -24.46
N LYS A 144 -18.70 2.23 -25.28
CA LYS A 144 -18.89 1.88 -26.69
C LYS A 144 -19.45 0.47 -26.71
N LYS A 145 -20.53 0.26 -27.46
CA LYS A 145 -20.97 -1.09 -27.82
C LYS A 145 -19.81 -1.72 -28.57
N GLN A 146 -19.14 -2.64 -27.89
CA GLN A 146 -17.96 -3.31 -28.38
C GLN A 146 -18.43 -4.53 -29.17
N ASP A 147 -18.23 -4.51 -30.49
CA ASP A 147 -18.61 -5.59 -31.39
C ASP A 147 -17.58 -6.70 -31.25
N ALA A 148 -18.03 -7.89 -30.84
CA ALA A 148 -17.21 -8.98 -30.32
C ALA A 148 -16.32 -9.68 -31.38
N ASP A 149 -15.34 -8.97 -31.91
CA ASP A 149 -14.32 -9.53 -32.80
C ASP A 149 -13.23 -10.28 -32.00
N GLU A 150 -12.71 -11.38 -32.54
CA GLU A 150 -11.70 -12.25 -31.89
C GLU A 150 -10.43 -11.48 -31.49
N GLN A 151 -10.10 -10.43 -32.24
CA GLN A 151 -8.94 -9.56 -31.97
C GLN A 151 -9.10 -8.77 -30.66
N GLU A 152 -10.33 -8.46 -30.24
CA GLU A 152 -10.59 -7.74 -29.00
C GLU A 152 -10.40 -8.62 -27.76
N GLN A 153 -10.70 -9.92 -27.86
CA GLN A 153 -10.47 -10.86 -26.76
C GLN A 153 -8.99 -10.95 -26.41
N MET A 154 -8.11 -10.92 -27.42
CA MET A 154 -6.67 -10.89 -27.21
C MET A 154 -6.24 -9.61 -26.48
N VAL A 155 -6.78 -8.46 -26.88
CA VAL A 155 -6.50 -7.16 -26.24
C VAL A 155 -6.98 -7.14 -24.78
N ILE A 156 -8.20 -7.63 -24.50
CA ILE A 156 -8.75 -7.70 -23.14
C ILE A 156 -7.89 -8.62 -22.26
N SER A 157 -7.49 -9.79 -22.77
CA SER A 157 -6.62 -10.71 -22.02
C SER A 157 -5.25 -10.08 -21.69
N MET A 158 -4.71 -9.28 -22.61
CA MET A 158 -3.43 -8.59 -22.43
C MET A 158 -3.53 -7.42 -21.43
N LYS A 159 -4.70 -6.78 -21.30
CA LYS A 159 -4.99 -5.77 -20.26
C LYS A 159 -5.22 -6.41 -18.87
N LEU A 160 -5.87 -7.58 -18.84
CA LEU A 160 -6.17 -8.30 -17.60
C LEU A 160 -4.92 -8.85 -16.91
N LEU A 161 -3.86 -9.17 -17.64
CA LEU A 161 -2.66 -9.79 -17.05
C LEU A 161 -1.88 -8.83 -16.12
N PRO A 162 -1.53 -7.60 -16.51
CA PRO A 162 -0.96 -6.61 -15.59
C PRO A 162 -1.87 -6.31 -14.40
N HIS A 163 -3.18 -6.22 -14.65
CA HIS A 163 -4.16 -6.02 -13.59
C HIS A 163 -4.16 -7.15 -12.57
N ALA A 164 -4.14 -8.40 -13.01
CA ALA A 164 -4.09 -9.56 -12.13
C ALA A 164 -2.81 -9.55 -11.26
N VAL A 165 -1.66 -9.19 -11.82
CA VAL A 165 -0.41 -9.06 -11.07
C VAL A 165 -0.55 -7.99 -9.97
N VAL A 166 -1.06 -6.82 -10.32
CA VAL A 166 -1.30 -5.72 -9.38
C VAL A 166 -2.27 -6.15 -8.26
N GLN A 167 -3.37 -6.83 -8.60
CA GLN A 167 -4.32 -7.35 -7.62
C GLN A 167 -3.73 -8.41 -6.69
N LEU A 168 -2.86 -9.28 -7.19
CA LEU A 168 -2.16 -10.27 -6.35
C LEU A 168 -1.27 -9.59 -5.30
N THR A 169 -0.57 -8.50 -5.67
CA THR A 169 0.22 -7.73 -4.70
C THR A 169 -0.66 -7.05 -3.64
N PHE A 170 -1.87 -6.62 -4.01
CA PHE A 170 -2.81 -6.01 -3.06
C PHE A 170 -3.39 -7.03 -2.11
N PHE A 171 -3.69 -8.21 -2.61
CA PHE A 171 -4.24 -9.29 -1.80
C PHE A 171 -3.25 -9.73 -0.72
N ASP A 172 -1.95 -9.79 -1.04
CA ASP A 172 -0.91 -10.10 -0.06
C ASP A 172 -0.85 -9.05 1.06
N ASN A 173 -0.81 -7.75 0.69
CA ASN A 173 -0.84 -6.65 1.65
C ASN A 173 -2.12 -6.65 2.51
N LEU A 174 -3.27 -6.95 1.91
CA LEU A 174 -4.56 -6.98 2.61
C LEU A 174 -4.64 -8.17 3.55
N LEU A 175 -4.18 -9.35 3.14
CA LEU A 175 -4.10 -10.53 4.01
C LEU A 175 -3.16 -10.31 5.18
N MET A 176 -2.02 -9.67 4.95
CA MET A 176 -1.08 -9.32 6.01
C MET A 176 -1.72 -8.37 7.03
N THR A 177 -2.36 -7.31 6.56
CA THR A 177 -3.09 -6.36 7.42
C THR A 177 -4.23 -7.04 8.18
N LEU A 178 -4.97 -7.93 7.52
CA LEU A 178 -6.05 -8.70 8.12
C LEU A 178 -5.52 -9.68 9.16
N ARG A 179 -4.36 -10.31 8.93
CA ARG A 179 -3.71 -11.19 9.91
C ARG A 179 -3.33 -10.43 11.17
N CYS A 180 -2.80 -9.21 11.05
CA CYS A 180 -2.59 -8.33 12.20
C CYS A 180 -3.91 -8.13 12.94
N LEU A 181 -4.94 -7.62 12.25
CA LEU A 181 -6.24 -7.32 12.85
C LEU A 181 -6.94 -8.55 13.50
N CYS A 182 -6.81 -9.74 12.92
CA CYS A 182 -7.44 -10.96 13.42
C CYS A 182 -6.64 -11.64 14.55
N ARG A 183 -5.31 -11.51 14.56
CA ARG A 183 -4.46 -12.01 15.65
C ARG A 183 -4.59 -11.15 16.90
N ASP A 184 -4.92 -9.88 16.65
CA ASP A 184 -5.20 -8.84 17.64
C ASP A 184 -6.58 -9.06 18.29
N GLU A 185 -6.75 -10.17 18.98
CA GLU A 185 -7.85 -10.28 19.94
C GLU A 185 -7.63 -9.16 20.99
N PRO A 186 -8.64 -8.34 21.35
CA PRO A 186 -8.45 -7.19 22.23
C PRO A 186 -7.80 -7.53 23.58
N THR A 187 -7.89 -8.81 23.97
CA THR A 187 -7.26 -9.41 25.13
C THR A 187 -5.75 -9.58 24.97
N THR A 188 -5.25 -9.93 23.78
CA THR A 188 -3.80 -10.09 23.54
C THR A 188 -3.06 -8.74 23.64
N TRP A 189 -3.76 -7.63 23.43
CA TRP A 189 -3.17 -6.29 23.51
C TRP A 189 -2.81 -5.91 24.94
N THR A 190 -3.49 -6.47 25.94
CA THR A 190 -3.12 -6.26 27.34
C THR A 190 -1.93 -7.12 27.75
N ASP A 191 -1.62 -8.17 26.99
CA ASP A 191 -0.61 -9.19 27.31
C ASP A 191 0.72 -8.99 26.58
N ILE A 192 0.85 -7.97 25.72
CA ILE A 192 2.13 -7.60 25.11
C ILE A 192 2.84 -6.61 26.02
N LYS A 193 4.15 -6.83 26.24
CA LYS A 193 5.00 -5.95 27.04
C LYS A 193 5.01 -4.54 26.43
N ARG A 194 4.54 -3.57 27.20
CA ARG A 194 4.54 -2.16 26.82
C ARG A 194 5.68 -1.44 27.53
N VAL A 195 6.02 -0.25 27.04
CA VAL A 195 6.90 0.68 27.75
C VAL A 195 6.38 0.84 29.17
N ASP A 196 7.22 0.54 30.17
CA ASP A 196 6.80 0.50 31.56
C ASP A 196 6.22 1.87 31.98
N PRO A 197 4.96 1.90 32.47
CA PRO A 197 4.33 3.16 32.89
C PRO A 197 5.04 3.80 34.10
N ASP A 198 5.88 3.03 34.79
CA ASP A 198 6.67 3.44 35.94
C ASP A 198 8.04 4.04 35.55
N ASP A 199 8.35 4.18 34.26
CA ASP A 199 9.55 4.91 33.85
C ASP A 199 9.46 6.38 34.31
N PRO A 200 10.36 6.84 35.21
CA PRO A 200 10.34 8.20 35.73
C PRO A 200 10.47 9.26 34.63
N LYS A 201 11.02 8.91 33.45
CA LYS A 201 11.08 9.82 32.29
C LYS A 201 9.69 10.13 31.75
N ILE A 202 8.77 9.16 31.76
CA ILE A 202 7.41 9.30 31.20
C ILE A 202 6.48 9.98 32.20
N GLN A 203 6.67 9.73 33.50
CA GLN A 203 5.80 10.24 34.57
C GLN A 203 5.74 11.78 34.65
N HIS A 204 6.79 12.47 34.17
CA HIS A 204 6.83 13.94 34.13
C HIS A 204 6.21 14.56 32.87
N SER A 205 5.81 13.76 31.88
CA SER A 205 5.18 14.27 30.66
C SER A 205 3.75 14.75 30.93
N LEU A 206 3.41 15.95 30.45
CA LEU A 206 2.04 16.51 30.49
C LEU A 206 1.02 15.60 29.79
N PHE A 207 1.48 14.67 28.97
CA PHE A 207 0.68 13.75 28.19
C PHE A 207 0.64 12.34 28.77
N TYR A 208 0.95 12.15 30.06
CA TYR A 208 0.87 10.83 30.72
C TYR A 208 -0.47 10.11 30.47
N TRP A 209 -1.58 10.85 30.47
CA TRP A 209 -2.90 10.28 30.21
C TRP A 209 -3.06 9.67 28.81
N LEU A 210 -2.30 10.16 27.81
CA LEU A 210 -2.28 9.58 26.47
C LEU A 210 -1.56 8.23 26.43
N HIS A 211 -0.67 7.96 27.39
CA HIS A 211 -0.03 6.64 27.51
C HIS A 211 -0.95 5.57 28.12
N TRP A 212 -2.17 5.94 28.52
CA TRP A 212 -3.11 4.98 29.07
C TRP A 212 -3.63 4.02 27.99
N SER A 213 -3.62 2.73 28.30
CA SER A 213 -3.92 1.64 27.36
C SER A 213 -5.25 1.81 26.62
N GLY A 214 -6.28 2.32 27.30
CA GLY A 214 -7.60 2.56 26.70
C GLY A 214 -7.60 3.65 25.62
N PHE A 215 -6.69 4.62 25.68
CA PHE A 215 -6.56 5.67 24.66
C PHE A 215 -5.59 5.29 23.53
N ILE A 216 -4.58 4.46 23.82
CA ILE A 216 -3.64 3.99 22.79
C ILE A 216 -4.32 3.00 21.86
N ALA A 217 -5.08 2.04 22.38
CA ALA A 217 -5.55 0.89 21.60
C ALA A 217 -6.37 1.24 20.33
N PRO A 218 -7.27 2.24 20.32
CA PRO A 218 -8.06 2.55 19.14
C PRO A 218 -7.25 3.06 17.94
N ALA A 219 -6.13 3.76 18.16
CA ALA A 219 -5.38 4.40 17.08
C ALA A 219 -4.80 3.40 16.04
N PRO A 220 -4.02 2.38 16.42
CA PRO A 220 -3.56 1.35 15.50
C PRO A 220 -4.70 0.52 14.88
N ILE A 221 -5.76 0.20 15.63
CA ILE A 221 -6.94 -0.48 15.05
C ILE A 221 -7.55 0.38 13.94
N CYS A 222 -7.76 1.67 14.19
CA CYS A 222 -8.26 2.61 13.19
C CYS A 222 -7.29 2.75 12.01
N ALA A 223 -5.97 2.77 12.24
CA ALA A 223 -4.97 2.84 11.17
C ALA A 223 -5.04 1.61 10.25
N LEU A 224 -5.09 0.40 10.82
CA LEU A 224 -5.23 -0.84 10.06
C LEU A 224 -6.57 -0.90 9.30
N MET A 225 -7.67 -0.45 9.92
CA MET A 225 -8.96 -0.35 9.24
C MET A 225 -8.93 0.65 8.08
N MET A 226 -8.25 1.80 8.23
CA MET A 226 -8.05 2.77 7.15
C MET A 226 -7.24 2.17 6.00
N LYS A 227 -6.17 1.43 6.30
CA LYS A 227 -5.36 0.71 5.30
C LYS A 227 -6.20 -0.30 4.52
N ILE A 228 -6.96 -1.16 5.20
CA ILE A 228 -7.86 -2.14 4.57
C ILE A 228 -8.90 -1.43 3.70
N TRP A 229 -9.50 -0.36 4.22
CA TRP A 229 -10.52 0.41 3.51
C TRP A 229 -9.97 1.00 2.20
N ILE A 230 -8.80 1.65 2.24
CA ILE A 230 -8.20 2.23 1.06
C ILE A 230 -7.74 1.15 0.08
N GLN A 231 -7.07 0.09 0.54
CA GLN A 231 -6.65 -0.99 -0.36
C GLN A 231 -7.84 -1.65 -1.06
N TYR A 232 -8.93 -1.90 -0.33
CA TYR A 232 -10.17 -2.41 -0.90
C TYR A 232 -10.77 -1.43 -1.91
N TRP A 233 -10.86 -0.14 -1.57
CA TRP A 233 -11.39 0.89 -2.45
C TRP A 233 -10.60 1.01 -3.76
N VAL A 234 -9.27 1.09 -3.68
CA VAL A 234 -8.39 1.17 -4.85
C VAL A 234 -8.49 -0.11 -5.68
N SER A 235 -8.54 -1.28 -5.04
CA SER A 235 -8.73 -2.57 -5.73
C SER A 235 -10.03 -2.57 -6.54
N VAL A 236 -11.16 -2.16 -5.96
CA VAL A 236 -12.46 -2.11 -6.66
C VAL A 236 -12.43 -1.11 -7.82
N GLN A 237 -11.89 0.09 -7.61
CA GLN A 237 -11.85 1.13 -8.66
C GLN A 237 -10.91 0.75 -9.81
N SER A 238 -9.79 0.09 -9.51
CA SER A 238 -8.81 -0.31 -10.52
C SER A 238 -9.38 -1.27 -11.57
N CYS A 239 -10.31 -2.16 -11.19
CA CYS A 239 -10.98 -3.06 -12.12
C CYS A 239 -11.76 -2.28 -13.18
N SER A 240 -12.51 -1.26 -12.75
CA SER A 240 -13.28 -0.41 -13.64
C SER A 240 -12.37 0.42 -14.54
N ILE A 241 -11.29 0.96 -14.00
CA ILE A 241 -10.36 1.80 -14.75
C ILE A 241 -9.68 1.01 -15.88
N ILE A 242 -9.12 -0.15 -15.57
CA ILE A 242 -8.34 -0.91 -16.55
C ILE A 242 -9.22 -1.52 -17.65
N LEU A 243 -10.47 -1.87 -17.34
CA LEU A 243 -11.42 -2.34 -18.35
C LEU A 243 -11.93 -1.22 -19.26
N ALA A 244 -11.95 0.03 -18.77
CA ALA A 244 -12.41 1.18 -19.53
C ALA A 244 -11.34 1.81 -20.43
N SER A 245 -10.08 1.39 -20.35
CA SER A 245 -9.01 1.93 -21.19
C SER A 245 -9.22 1.54 -22.65
N ASP A 246 -8.92 2.42 -23.60
CA ASP A 246 -9.04 2.09 -25.03
C ASP A 246 -7.81 1.29 -25.49
N GLY A 247 -6.62 1.66 -25.02
CA GLY A 247 -5.35 1.04 -25.40
C GLY A 247 -4.71 0.15 -24.33
N ILE A 248 -3.82 -0.76 -24.77
CA ILE A 248 -2.95 -1.54 -23.88
C ILE A 248 -1.92 -0.61 -23.19
N LYS A 249 -1.37 0.35 -23.94
CA LYS A 249 -0.42 1.34 -23.40
C LYS A 249 -1.05 2.12 -22.25
N GLU A 250 -2.28 2.59 -22.43
CA GLU A 250 -3.05 3.29 -21.41
C GLU A 250 -3.32 2.41 -20.19
N ALA A 251 -3.78 1.15 -20.40
CA ALA A 251 -3.97 0.19 -19.31
C ALA A 251 -2.69 -0.02 -18.47
N ILE A 252 -1.53 -0.08 -19.13
CA ILE A 252 -0.24 -0.21 -18.45
C ILE A 252 0.05 1.05 -17.63
N PHE A 253 -0.12 2.25 -18.19
CA PHE A 253 0.08 3.50 -17.43
C PHE A 253 -0.89 3.61 -16.24
N ASP A 254 -2.16 3.25 -16.43
CA ASP A 254 -3.15 3.28 -15.35
C ASP A 254 -2.82 2.27 -14.26
N SER A 255 -2.43 1.04 -14.62
CA SER A 255 -2.01 0.03 -13.65
C SER A 255 -0.77 0.45 -12.85
N LEU A 256 0.19 1.15 -13.48
CA LEU A 256 1.35 1.73 -12.80
C LEU A 256 0.94 2.87 -11.86
N ALA A 257 0.04 3.75 -12.30
CA ALA A 257 -0.47 4.84 -11.46
C ALA A 257 -1.21 4.31 -10.24
N ILE A 258 -2.03 3.27 -10.41
CA ILE A 258 -2.74 2.58 -9.32
C ILE A 258 -1.74 1.91 -8.37
N GLY A 259 -0.70 1.26 -8.88
CA GLY A 259 0.39 0.70 -8.06
C GLY A 259 1.07 1.78 -7.20
N PHE A 260 1.38 2.93 -7.80
CA PHE A 260 1.99 4.07 -7.10
C PHE A 260 1.11 4.63 -5.97
N ILE A 261 -0.21 4.71 -6.17
CA ILE A 261 -1.15 5.16 -5.13
C ILE A 261 -1.06 4.26 -3.89
N ILE A 262 -0.86 2.96 -4.09
CA ILE A 262 -0.79 2.00 -3.00
C ILE A 262 0.57 2.02 -2.31
N GLU A 263 1.67 2.17 -3.04
CA GLU A 263 3.01 2.32 -2.44
C GLU A 263 3.25 3.68 -1.75
N LEU A 264 2.28 4.58 -1.82
CA LEU A 264 2.37 5.90 -1.18
C LEU A 264 2.52 5.82 0.35
N ASP A 265 2.04 4.75 0.97
CA ASP A 265 2.19 4.52 2.42
C ASP A 265 3.64 4.24 2.85
N VAL A 266 4.38 3.45 2.06
CA VAL A 266 5.81 3.21 2.23
C VAL A 266 6.59 4.51 2.02
N ALA A 267 6.27 5.26 0.95
CA ALA A 267 6.92 6.54 0.68
C ALA A 267 6.66 7.57 1.80
N MET A 268 5.41 7.65 2.29
CA MET A 268 5.04 8.53 3.40
C MET A 268 5.80 8.18 4.68
N TRP A 269 5.95 6.89 4.99
CA TRP A 269 6.77 6.46 6.11
C TRP A 269 8.22 6.94 5.98
N GLN A 270 8.84 6.77 4.81
CA GLN A 270 10.22 7.23 4.60
C GLN A 270 10.38 8.74 4.84
N VAL A 271 9.39 9.53 4.42
CA VAL A 271 9.35 10.98 4.68
C VAL A 271 9.25 11.26 6.18
N VAL A 272 8.30 10.62 6.87
CA VAL A 272 8.09 10.81 8.32
C VAL A 272 9.32 10.37 9.10
N ALA A 273 9.88 9.19 8.79
CA ALA A 273 11.08 8.67 9.42
C ALA A 273 12.28 9.61 9.26
N THR A 274 12.46 10.19 8.07
CA THR A 274 13.54 11.16 7.80
C THR A 274 13.32 12.47 8.57
N VAL A 275 12.11 13.02 8.53
CA VAL A 275 11.79 14.31 9.19
C VAL A 275 11.90 14.20 10.71
N MET A 276 11.48 13.07 11.27
CA MET A 276 11.45 12.82 12.71
C MET A 276 12.68 12.08 13.23
N HIS A 277 13.66 11.72 12.39
CA HIS A 277 14.82 10.92 12.77
C HIS A 277 14.43 9.61 13.49
N LEU A 278 13.47 8.90 12.90
CA LEU A 278 13.00 7.61 13.42
C LEU A 278 13.93 6.49 12.97
N ASP A 279 14.19 5.55 13.87
CA ASP A 279 14.92 4.34 13.53
C ASP A 279 14.02 3.40 12.69
N SER A 280 14.66 2.59 11.83
CA SER A 280 13.95 1.55 11.09
C SER A 280 13.51 0.44 12.03
N PHE A 281 12.27 -0.02 11.89
CA PHE A 281 11.69 -1.10 12.70
C PHE A 281 11.59 -2.44 11.95
N GLU A 282 12.35 -2.63 10.85
CA GLU A 282 12.34 -3.88 10.07
C GLU A 282 12.62 -5.14 10.92
N ASN A 283 13.40 -4.99 12.00
CA ASN A 283 13.80 -6.09 12.88
C ASN A 283 12.98 -6.17 14.18
N PHE A 284 11.88 -5.44 14.28
CA PHE A 284 11.06 -5.46 15.49
C PHE A 284 10.30 -6.79 15.60
N SER A 285 10.48 -7.48 16.72
CA SER A 285 9.77 -8.73 17.07
C SER A 285 8.92 -8.50 18.31
N PHE A 286 7.73 -9.08 18.34
CA PHE A 286 6.89 -9.01 19.53
C PHE A 286 7.36 -10.01 20.59
N GLU A 287 7.61 -9.50 21.78
CA GLU A 287 7.86 -10.30 22.98
C GLU A 287 6.56 -10.40 23.80
N LEU A 288 6.15 -11.64 24.08
CA LEU A 288 5.05 -11.93 25.02
C LEU A 288 5.58 -11.90 26.46
N TRP A 289 4.74 -11.52 27.42
CA TRP A 289 5.11 -11.69 28.83
C TRP A 289 5.34 -13.18 29.14
N PRO A 290 6.39 -13.54 29.90
CA PRO A 290 6.53 -14.89 30.43
C PRO A 290 5.31 -15.20 31.32
N LEU A 291 4.60 -16.28 30.97
CA LEU A 291 3.40 -16.76 31.69
C LEU A 291 3.74 -17.36 33.06
#